data_AF-A0AAU2XBM0-F1
#
_entry.id   AF-A0AAU2XBM0-F1
#
_cell.length_a   1.000
_cell.length_b   1.000
_cell.length_c   1.000
_cell.angle_alpha   90.00
_cell.angle_beta   90.00
_cell.angle_gamma   90.00
#
_symmetry.space_group_name_H-M   'P 1'
#
loop_
_entity.id
_entity.type
_entity.pdbx_description
1 polymer ?
#
loop_
_entity_poly.entity_id
_entity_poly.type
_entity_poly.pdbx_seq_one_letter_code
_entity_poly.pdbx_strand_id
1 'polypeptide(L)' 'MNEQERMRTPDATYNCPTCGKPVATVPERHKTMGVSFPVWVAGPCHNPECADSVPEWMHTDPRRRAGHH' A
#
# COMPACT_ATOMS: atom_id res chain seq x y z
N MET A 1 -28.11 10.81 15.09
CA MET A 1 -26.74 10.38 14.75
C MET A 1 -26.74 8.87 14.89
N ASN A 2 -26.47 8.14 13.81
CA ASN A 2 -26.85 6.72 13.69
C ASN A 2 -25.66 5.80 14.04
N GLU A 3 -25.90 4.71 14.79
CA GLU A 3 -24.86 3.72 15.15
C GLU A 3 -24.22 3.04 13.92
N GLN A 4 -24.90 3.09 12.77
CA GLN A 4 -24.42 2.57 11.49
C GLN A 4 -23.20 3.33 10.94
N GLU A 5 -22.99 4.59 11.34
CA GLU A 5 -21.80 5.36 10.95
C GLU A 5 -20.52 4.86 11.64
N ARG A 6 -20.65 4.08 12.72
CA ARG A 6 -19.52 3.48 13.46
C ARG A 6 -18.96 2.21 12.81
N MET A 7 -19.64 1.67 11.80
CA MET A 7 -19.14 0.58 10.94
C MET A 7 -18.39 1.10 9.71
N ARG A 8 -18.26 2.42 9.53
CA ARG A 8 -17.31 2.95 8.55
C ARG A 8 -15.92 2.55 9.04
N THR A 9 -15.30 1.63 8.31
CA THR A 9 -13.86 1.38 8.39
C THR A 9 -13.18 2.74 8.52
N PRO A 10 -12.34 2.98 9.54
CA PRO A 10 -11.67 4.28 9.66
C PRO A 10 -11.05 4.57 8.31
N ASP A 11 -11.29 5.78 7.79
CA ASP A 11 -10.58 6.35 6.64
C ASP A 11 -9.10 6.42 7.02
N ALA A 12 -8.45 5.26 7.02
CA ALA A 12 -7.05 5.07 7.34
C ALA A 12 -6.30 5.70 6.18
N THR A 13 -6.12 7.01 6.29
CA THR A 13 -5.24 7.76 5.43
C THR A 13 -3.85 7.25 5.77
N TYR A 14 -3.27 6.47 4.87
CA TYR A 14 -1.91 5.99 5.03
C TYR A 14 -0.97 7.14 4.72
N ASN A 15 -0.11 7.47 5.68
CA ASN A 15 0.93 8.47 5.53
C ASN A 15 2.29 7.78 5.50
N CYS A 16 3.23 8.32 4.72
CA CYS A 16 4.62 7.88 4.76
C CYS A 16 5.18 8.13 6.18
N PRO A 17 5.77 7.12 6.85
CA PRO A 17 6.33 7.31 8.19
C PRO A 17 7.50 8.30 8.23
N THR A 18 8.14 8.56 7.10
CA THR A 18 9.33 9.40 7.00
C THR A 18 8.99 10.87 6.74
N CYS A 19 8.16 11.16 5.73
CA CYS A 19 7.81 12.54 5.38
C CYS A 19 6.39 12.96 5.78
N GLY A 20 5.58 12.06 6.32
CA GLY A 20 4.21 12.32 6.76
C GLY A 20 3.22 12.64 5.63
N LYS A 21 3.65 12.59 4.36
CA LYS A 21 2.78 12.85 3.20
C LYS A 21 1.80 11.69 2.99
N PRO A 22 0.58 11.97 2.52
CA PRO A 22 -0.37 10.93 2.17
C PRO A 22 0.20 10.08 1.04
N VAL A 23 0.06 8.76 1.18
CA VAL A 23 0.46 7.79 0.16
C VAL A 23 -0.76 7.01 -0.30
N ALA A 24 -0.67 6.43 -1.50
CA ALA A 24 -1.72 5.56 -2.00
C ALA A 24 -1.87 4.33 -1.08
N THR A 25 -3.10 3.87 -0.87
CA THR A 25 -3.35 2.60 -0.20
C THR A 25 -3.28 1.48 -1.23
N VAL A 26 -2.43 0.48 -1.01
CA VAL A 26 -2.29 -0.66 -1.93
C VAL A 26 -2.74 -1.96 -1.27
N PRO A 27 -3.39 -2.87 -2.01
CA PRO A 27 -3.74 -4.18 -1.50
C PRO A 27 -2.50 -5.09 -1.54
N GLU A 28 -2.01 -5.48 -0.38
CA GLU A 28 -1.01 -6.53 -0.22
C GLU A 28 -1.69 -7.90 -0.14
N ARG A 29 -1.18 -8.89 -0.87
CA ARG A 29 -1.72 -10.26 -0.81
C ARG A 29 -1.13 -11.00 0.37
N HIS A 30 -1.94 -11.22 1.39
CA HIS A 30 -1.62 -12.12 2.48
C HIS A 30 -2.19 -13.51 2.21
N LYS A 31 -1.38 -14.56 2.32
CA LYS A 31 -1.84 -15.95 2.09
C LYS A 31 -1.72 -16.76 3.38
N THR A 32 -2.86 -17.28 3.85
CA THR A 32 -2.95 -18.08 5.07
C THR A 32 -3.73 -19.35 4.76
N MET A 33 -3.13 -20.52 5.03
CA MET A 33 -3.74 -21.84 4.81
C MET A 33 -4.36 -22.02 3.41
N GLY A 34 -3.68 -21.55 2.36
CA GLY A 34 -4.16 -21.68 0.98
C GLY A 34 -5.14 -20.59 0.53
N VAL A 35 -5.72 -19.80 1.45
CA VAL A 35 -6.63 -18.69 1.13
C VAL A 35 -5.84 -17.38 1.02
N SER A 36 -6.18 -16.55 0.04
CA SER A 36 -5.55 -15.24 -0.17
C SER A 36 -6.49 -14.11 0.25
N PHE A 37 -6.08 -13.33 1.23
CA PHE A 37 -6.80 -12.17 1.73
C PHE A 37 -6.05 -10.89 1.34
N PRO A 38 -6.76 -9.84 0.88
CA PRO A 38 -6.16 -8.53 0.71
C PRO A 38 -6.00 -7.85 2.07
N VAL A 39 -4.79 -7.39 2.37
CA VAL A 39 -4.52 -6.48 3.48
C VAL A 39 -4.19 -5.12 2.89
N TRP A 40 -4.87 -4.07 3.34
CA TRP A 40 -4.61 -2.72 2.87
C TRP A 40 -3.44 -2.13 3.66
N VAL A 41 -2.42 -1.67 2.94
CA VAL A 41 -1.20 -1.12 3.53
C VAL A 41 -0.83 0.21 2.87
N ALA A 42 0.06 0.95 3.53
CA ALA A 42 0.69 2.12 2.95
C ALA A 42 1.44 1.71 1.69
N GLY A 43 1.09 2.30 0.57
CA GLY A 43 1.83 2.18 -0.67
C GLY A 43 3.16 2.92 -0.60
N PRO A 44 3.99 2.71 -1.63
CA PRO A 44 5.29 3.36 -1.70
C PRO A 44 5.21 4.90 -1.70
N CYS A 45 6.24 5.53 -1.13
CA CYS A 45 6.38 6.98 -1.20
C CYS A 45 6.92 7.40 -2.57
N HIS A 46 6.25 8.37 -3.20
CA HIS A 46 6.66 8.96 -4.48
C HIS A 46 7.16 10.40 -4.33
N ASN A 47 7.33 10.89 -3.10
CA ASN A 47 7.80 12.24 -2.87
C ASN A 47 9.32 12.28 -3.12
N PRO A 48 9.83 12.96 -4.17
CA PRO A 48 11.26 12.94 -4.51
C PRO A 48 12.15 13.57 -3.43
N GLU A 49 11.58 14.35 -2.52
CA GLU A 49 12.29 14.94 -1.37
C GLU A 49 12.36 13.99 -0.16
N CYS A 50 11.71 12.83 -0.23
CA CYS A 50 11.71 11.83 0.85
C CYS A 50 12.90 10.89 0.73
N ALA A 51 13.56 10.59 1.86
CA ALA A 51 14.64 9.61 1.91
C ALA A 51 14.22 8.19 1.51
N ASP A 52 12.95 7.84 1.74
CA ASP A 52 12.34 6.55 1.37
C ASP A 52 11.55 6.63 0.06
N SER A 53 11.77 7.66 -0.76
CA SER A 53 11.14 7.73 -2.08
C SER A 53 11.65 6.58 -2.93
N VAL A 54 10.73 5.74 -3.39
CA VAL A 54 11.09 4.76 -4.40
C VAL A 54 11.18 5.45 -5.77
N PRO A 55 12.19 5.14 -6.56
CA PRO A 55 12.35 5.74 -7.88
C PRO A 55 11.32 5.19 -8.86
N GLU A 56 10.86 6.03 -9.78
CA GLU A 56 9.74 5.75 -10.70
C GLU A 56 9.87 4.43 -11.48
N TRP A 57 11.10 4.02 -11.82
CA TRP A 57 11.37 2.77 -12.53
C TRP A 57 11.12 1.49 -11.71
N MET A 58 10.98 1.58 -10.37
CA MET A 58 10.63 0.45 -9.51
C MET A 58 9.13 0.13 -9.48
N HIS A 59 8.27 1.04 -9.93
CA HIS A 59 6.81 0.87 -9.83
C HIS A 59 6.19 0.06 -10.96
N THR A 60 6.87 0.00 -12.11
CA THR A 60 6.26 -0.47 -13.36
C THR A 60 7.21 -1.36 -14.16
N ASP A 61 8.00 -2.21 -13.49
CA ASP A 61 8.76 -3.24 -14.21
C ASP A 61 8.01 -4.60 -14.16
N PRO A 62 7.16 -4.90 -15.15
CA PRO A 62 6.57 -6.23 -15.29
C PRO A 62 7.62 -7.32 -15.62
N ARG A 63 8.88 -6.96 -15.90
CA ARG A 63 9.93 -7.89 -16.32
C ARG A 63 10.52 -8.69 -15.15
N ARG A 64 10.40 -8.22 -13.89
CA ARG A 64 10.78 -9.03 -12.69
C ARG A 64 9.85 -10.20 -12.37
N ARG A 65 8.65 -10.27 -12.98
CA ARG A 65 7.73 -11.40 -12.78
C ARG A 65 8.04 -12.58 -13.71
N ALA A 66 8.91 -12.39 -14.70
CA ALA A 66 9.33 -13.41 -15.65
C ALA A 66 10.71 -13.95 -15.25
N GLY A 67 10.74 -14.81 -14.23
CA GLY A 67 11.96 -15.51 -13.87
C GLY A 67 11.84 -16.27 -12.57
N HIS A 68 11.15 -17.42 -12.59
CA HIS A 68 11.61 -18.65 -11.94
C HIS A 68 10.90 -19.82 -12.63
N HIS A 69 11.70 -20.81 -12.98
CA HIS A 69 11.48 -21.93 -13.90
C HIS A 69 10.56 -23.01 -13.33
#